data_AF-A0A0U4ZFI1-F1
#
_entry.id   AF-A0A0U4ZFI1-F1
#
_cell.length_a   1.000
_cell.length_b   1.000
_cell.length_c   1.000
_cell.angle_alpha   90.00
_cell.angle_beta   90.00
_cell.angle_gamma   90.00
#
_symmetry.space_group_name_H-M   'P 1'
#
loop_
_entity.id
_entity.type
_entity.pdbx_description
1 polymer ?
#
loop_
_entity_poly.entity_id
_entity_poly.type
_entity_poly.pdbx_seq_one_letter_code
_entity_poly.pdbx_strand_id
1 'polypeptide(L)'
;MGQMRRNFRAMDEEDLRTRRAPRSARFVDKHHGGVPDELFSPRRGSFNLWFRLRFKDGGAAVIRFPIPGTSMFPVEKVQREVAVMKFLEYFTSFRVPHVLHHGMTAESPIGLGLL
;
A
#
# COMPACT_ATOMS: atom_id res chain seq x y z
N MET A 1 19.15 -12.55 9.43
CA MET A 1 18.90 -11.76 8.18
C MET A 1 18.39 -12.58 6.98
N GLY A 2 18.29 -13.92 7.03
CA GLY A 2 17.95 -14.77 5.87
C GLY A 2 16.47 -15.15 5.66
N GLN A 3 15.57 -14.78 6.59
CA GLN A 3 14.15 -15.12 6.52
C GLN A 3 13.34 -14.08 5.73
N MET A 4 13.68 -12.79 5.87
CA MET A 4 12.93 -11.66 5.31
C MET A 4 13.03 -11.57 3.78
N ARG A 5 14.18 -11.97 3.20
CA ARG A 5 14.40 -12.03 1.74
C ARG A 5 13.66 -13.18 1.06
N ARG A 6 13.42 -14.29 1.77
CA ARG A 6 12.72 -15.46 1.22
C ARG A 6 11.21 -15.25 1.18
N ASN A 7 10.64 -14.60 2.21
CA ASN A 7 9.21 -14.31 2.26
C ASN A 7 8.77 -13.35 1.14
N PHE A 8 9.66 -12.42 0.72
CA PHE A 8 9.38 -11.45 -0.34
C PHE A 8 9.16 -12.08 -1.72
N ARG A 9 10.08 -12.96 -2.13
CA ARG A 9 10.02 -13.61 -3.45
C ARG A 9 8.83 -14.56 -3.56
N ALA A 10 8.48 -15.22 -2.45
CA ALA A 10 7.32 -16.10 -2.37
C ALA A 10 5.99 -15.31 -2.44
N MET A 11 5.91 -14.14 -1.80
CA MET A 11 4.68 -13.34 -1.74
C MET A 11 4.38 -12.63 -3.07
N ASP A 12 5.40 -12.11 -3.77
CA ASP A 12 5.25 -11.60 -5.14
C ASP A 12 4.76 -12.71 -6.08
N GLU A 13 5.36 -13.92 -6.06
CA GLU A 13 4.99 -14.98 -7.00
C GLU A 13 3.65 -15.68 -6.68
N GLU A 14 3.27 -15.83 -5.41
CA GLU A 14 2.05 -16.54 -5.00
C GLU A 14 0.80 -15.67 -5.14
N ASP A 15 0.84 -14.38 -4.74
CA ASP A 15 -0.28 -13.44 -4.93
C ASP A 15 -0.43 -13.04 -6.42
N LEU A 16 0.66 -13.02 -7.21
CA LEU A 16 0.58 -12.84 -8.67
C LEU A 16 0.00 -14.06 -9.39
N ARG A 17 0.20 -15.28 -8.89
CA ARG A 17 -0.26 -16.52 -9.53
C ARG A 17 -1.70 -16.92 -9.21
N THR A 18 -2.21 -16.62 -8.02
CA THR A 18 -3.41 -17.32 -7.51
C THR A 18 -4.77 -16.71 -7.85
N ARG A 19 -4.87 -15.57 -8.56
CA ARG A 19 -6.15 -14.86 -8.84
C ARG A 19 -7.02 -14.61 -7.58
N ARG A 20 -6.49 -14.83 -6.37
CA ARG A 20 -7.15 -14.53 -5.10
C ARG A 20 -6.78 -13.10 -4.73
N ALA A 21 -7.76 -12.33 -4.24
CA ALA A 21 -7.48 -10.98 -3.78
C ALA A 21 -6.38 -11.04 -2.69
N PRO A 22 -5.25 -10.36 -2.87
CA PRO A 22 -4.14 -10.39 -1.91
C PRO A 22 -4.65 -9.93 -0.55
N ARG A 23 -4.06 -10.40 0.56
CA ARG A 23 -4.50 -10.00 1.91
C ARG A 23 -4.55 -8.48 2.11
N SER A 24 -3.73 -7.75 1.35
CA SER A 24 -3.74 -6.29 1.25
C SER A 24 -5.04 -5.72 0.65
N ALA A 25 -5.65 -6.36 -0.35
CA ALA A 25 -6.92 -5.91 -0.93
C ALA A 25 -8.07 -6.02 0.09
N ARG A 26 -8.08 -7.05 0.94
CA ARG A 26 -9.04 -7.16 2.06
C ARG A 26 -8.84 -6.08 3.12
N PHE A 27 -7.62 -5.59 3.29
CA PHE A 27 -7.34 -4.48 4.20
C PHE A 27 -7.97 -3.19 3.69
N VAL A 28 -7.88 -2.93 2.38
CA VAL A 28 -8.52 -1.76 1.77
C VAL A 28 -10.04 -1.82 1.84
N ASP A 29 -10.63 -2.98 1.61
CA ASP A 29 -12.07 -3.20 1.77
C ASP A 29 -12.55 -2.77 3.16
N LYS A 30 -11.80 -3.15 4.22
CA LYS A 30 -12.07 -2.77 5.61
C LYS A 30 -12.01 -1.27 5.87
N HIS A 31 -11.12 -0.53 5.21
CA HIS A 31 -10.87 0.89 5.49
C HIS A 31 -11.59 1.86 4.55
N HIS A 32 -11.97 1.43 3.35
CA HIS A 32 -12.76 2.25 2.42
C HIS A 32 -14.27 2.08 2.63
N GLY A 33 -14.74 0.87 2.98
CA GLY A 33 -16.16 0.57 3.20
C GLY A 33 -17.02 0.49 1.93
N GLY A 34 -16.41 0.40 0.74
CA GLY A 34 -17.10 0.26 -0.55
C GLY A 34 -16.94 -1.14 -1.15
N VAL A 35 -17.81 -1.53 -2.09
CA VAL A 35 -17.73 -2.85 -2.75
C VAL A 35 -16.61 -2.85 -3.79
N PRO A 36 -15.55 -3.68 -3.62
CA PRO A 36 -14.47 -3.76 -4.59
C PRO A 36 -14.98 -4.30 -5.92
N ASP A 37 -14.55 -3.67 -7.01
CA ASP A 37 -14.91 -4.01 -8.39
C ASP A 37 -13.74 -4.69 -9.11
N GLU A 38 -12.60 -4.00 -9.22
CA GLU A 38 -11.45 -4.47 -9.99
C GLU A 38 -10.13 -4.19 -9.26
N LEU A 39 -9.31 -5.23 -9.11
CA LEU A 39 -7.93 -5.11 -8.64
C LEU A 39 -6.99 -5.09 -9.84
N PHE A 40 -6.24 -4.00 -9.98
CA PHE A 40 -5.23 -3.86 -11.03
C PHE A 40 -3.93 -4.55 -10.65
N SER A 41 -3.20 -4.99 -11.67
CA SER A 41 -1.88 -5.60 -11.50
C SER A 41 -0.91 -4.68 -10.74
N PRO A 42 -0.05 -5.24 -9.87
CA PRO A 42 0.93 -4.45 -9.13
C PRO A 42 1.82 -3.65 -10.07
N ARG A 43 2.19 -2.45 -9.62
CA ARG A 43 3.25 -1.65 -10.23
C ARG A 43 4.34 -1.37 -9.22
N ARG A 44 5.57 -1.35 -9.72
CA ARG A 44 6.76 -1.14 -8.91
C ARG A 44 7.47 0.13 -9.38
N GLY A 45 7.68 1.06 -8.47
CA GLY A 45 8.60 2.18 -8.64
C GLY A 45 9.96 1.89 -7.99
N SER A 46 10.80 2.92 -7.88
CA SER A 46 12.14 2.77 -7.29
C SER A 46 12.10 2.41 -5.81
N PHE A 47 11.15 2.96 -5.04
CA PHE A 47 11.08 2.78 -3.58
C PHE A 47 9.79 2.15 -3.08
N ASN A 48 8.75 2.07 -3.92
CA ASN A 48 7.43 1.59 -3.51
C ASN A 48 6.86 0.58 -4.52
N LEU A 49 6.23 -0.47 -4.02
CA LEU A 49 5.31 -1.35 -4.76
C LEU A 49 3.88 -0.87 -4.46
N TRP A 50 2.99 -0.87 -5.45
CA TRP A 50 1.60 -0.53 -5.20
C TRP A 50 0.62 -1.34 -6.03
N PHE A 51 -0.59 -1.46 -5.51
CA PHE A 51 -1.75 -2.02 -6.20
C PHE A 51 -2.85 -0.96 -6.21
N ARG A 52 -3.65 -0.94 -7.28
CA ARG A 52 -4.84 -0.09 -7.36
C ARG A 52 -6.08 -0.96 -7.29
N LEU A 53 -7.05 -0.55 -6.49
CA LEU A 53 -8.37 -1.16 -6.38
C LEU A 53 -9.41 -0.13 -6.82
N ARG A 54 -10.28 -0.49 -7.77
CA ARG A 54 -11.47 0.28 -8.13
C ARG A 54 -12.66 -0.29 -7.39
N PHE A 55 -13.57 0.58 -7.00
CA PHE A 55 -14.82 0.25 -6.33
C PHE A 55 -16.01 0.54 -7.26
N LYS A 56 -17.15 -0.10 -6.99
CA LYS A 56 -18.37 0.06 -7.81
C LYS A 56 -19.00 1.44 -7.74
N ASP A 57 -18.69 2.22 -6.71
CA ASP A 57 -19.09 3.63 -6.56
C ASP A 57 -18.32 4.59 -7.49
N GLY A 58 -17.36 4.06 -8.28
CA GLY A 58 -16.46 4.84 -9.14
C GLY A 58 -15.22 5.33 -8.41
N GLY A 59 -15.10 5.10 -7.10
CA GLY A 59 -13.93 5.40 -6.29
C GLY A 59 -12.75 4.47 -6.61
N ALA A 60 -11.55 4.91 -6.24
CA ALA A 60 -10.36 4.07 -6.33
C ALA A 60 -9.43 4.32 -5.15
N ALA A 61 -8.91 3.23 -4.59
CA ALA A 61 -7.87 3.25 -3.58
C ALA A 61 -6.57 2.70 -4.15
N VAL A 62 -5.44 3.21 -3.65
CA VAL A 62 -4.11 2.70 -3.96
C VAL A 62 -3.48 2.28 -2.64
N ILE A 63 -2.92 1.07 -2.61
CA ILE A 63 -2.13 0.58 -1.49
C ILE A 63 -0.68 0.63 -1.89
N ARG A 64 0.16 1.21 -1.05
CA ARG A 64 1.59 1.34 -1.26
C ARG A 64 2.36 0.66 -0.15
N PHE A 65 3.44 -0.01 -0.57
CA PHE A 65 4.39 -0.67 0.31
C PHE A 65 5.80 -0.18 0.00
N PRO A 66 6.60 0.22 0.99
CA PRO A 66 8.00 0.48 0.78
C PRO A 66 8.71 -0.84 0.42
N ILE A 67 9.57 -0.81 -0.60
CA ILE A 67 10.35 -1.97 -1.02
C ILE A 67 11.49 -2.17 0.00
N PRO A 68 11.54 -3.30 0.73
CA PRO A 68 12.57 -3.50 1.74
C PRO A 68 13.97 -3.55 1.16
N GLY A 69 14.93 -3.05 1.93
CA GLY A 69 16.33 -2.96 1.51
C GLY A 69 16.62 -1.84 0.50
N THR A 70 15.62 -1.08 0.06
CA THR A 70 15.82 0.06 -0.86
C THR A 70 15.83 1.41 -0.13
N SER A 71 15.30 1.46 1.09
CA SER A 71 15.40 2.60 2.00
C SER A 71 16.12 2.17 3.27
N MET A 72 17.04 3.00 3.76
CA MET A 72 17.69 2.80 5.07
C MET A 72 16.72 2.94 6.24
N PHE A 73 15.66 3.74 6.07
CA PHE A 73 14.69 4.10 7.11
C PHE A 73 13.26 3.98 6.56
N PRO A 74 12.74 2.75 6.38
CA PRO A 74 11.46 2.52 5.71
C PRO A 74 10.26 3.05 6.51
N VAL A 75 10.33 3.04 7.84
CA VAL A 75 9.25 3.51 8.72
C VAL A 75 9.17 5.03 8.70
N GLU A 76 10.31 5.69 8.89
CA GLU A 76 10.44 7.14 8.88
C GLU A 76 10.11 7.70 7.49
N LYS A 77 10.45 6.98 6.42
CA LYS A 77 10.03 7.32 5.06
C LYS A 77 8.51 7.38 4.95
N VAL A 78 7.80 6.32 5.39
CA VAL A 78 6.33 6.27 5.32
C VAL A 78 5.72 7.39 6.16
N GLN A 79 6.21 7.63 7.38
CA GLN A 79 5.74 8.72 8.22
C GLN A 79 5.93 10.09 7.56
N ARG A 80 7.09 10.34 6.94
CA ARG A 80 7.36 11.59 6.21
C ARG A 80 6.43 11.75 5.01
N GLU A 81 6.19 10.69 4.23
CA GLU A 81 5.26 10.75 3.10
C GLU A 81 3.84 11.07 3.55
N VAL A 82 3.33 10.42 4.60
CA VAL A 82 2.00 10.72 5.17
C VAL A 82 1.93 12.15 5.69
N ALA A 83 2.94 12.59 6.44
CA ALA A 83 2.96 13.93 7.01
C ALA A 83 2.93 15.01 5.91
N VAL A 84 3.73 14.83 4.85
CA VAL A 84 3.74 15.75 3.71
C VAL A 84 2.41 15.73 2.96
N MET A 85 1.82 14.56 2.72
CA MET A 85 0.51 14.48 2.04
C MET A 85 -0.59 15.19 2.82
N LYS A 86 -0.68 14.95 4.14
CA LYS A 86 -1.64 15.63 5.02
C LYS A 86 -1.39 17.13 5.11
N PHE A 87 -0.13 17.55 5.16
CA PHE A 87 0.24 18.96 5.16
C PHE A 87 -0.22 19.63 3.85
N LEU A 88 0.08 19.03 2.69
CA LEU A 88 -0.34 19.58 1.41
C LEU A 88 -1.86 19.63 1.27
N GLU A 89 -2.56 18.58 1.71
CA GLU A 89 -4.03 18.53 1.69
C GLU A 89 -4.66 19.64 2.54
N TYR A 90 -4.09 19.92 3.72
CA TYR A 90 -4.63 20.92 4.63
C TYR A 90 -4.28 22.36 4.22
N PHE A 91 -3.03 22.59 3.79
CA PHE A 91 -2.51 23.95 3.57
C PHE A 91 -2.57 24.41 2.11
N THR A 92 -2.91 23.55 1.16
CA THR A 92 -2.95 23.91 -0.27
C THR A 92 -4.29 23.54 -0.89
N SER A 93 -4.69 24.26 -1.93
CA SER A 93 -5.86 23.93 -2.73
C SER A 93 -5.59 22.84 -3.78
N PHE A 94 -4.36 22.31 -3.83
CA PHE A 94 -4.02 21.24 -4.76
C PHE A 94 -4.71 19.95 -4.35
N ARG A 95 -5.35 19.29 -5.32
CA ARG A 95 -5.94 17.97 -5.10
C ARG A 95 -4.82 16.93 -5.00
N VAL A 96 -4.34 16.70 -3.80
CA VAL A 96 -3.47 15.57 -3.48
C VAL A 96 -4.32 14.33 -3.16
N PRO A 97 -3.80 13.11 -3.35
CA PRO A 97 -4.49 11.91 -2.92
C PRO A 97 -4.70 11.92 -1.39
N HIS A 98 -5.92 11.59 -0.95
CA HIS A 98 -6.25 11.49 0.46
C HIS A 98 -5.66 10.22 1.10
N VAL A 99 -5.08 10.34 2.29
CA VAL A 99 -4.53 9.19 3.04
C VAL A 99 -5.64 8.56 3.87
N LEU A 100 -6.24 7.48 3.37
CA LEU A 100 -7.31 6.74 4.05
C LEU A 100 -6.81 6.08 5.34
N HIS A 101 -5.65 5.44 5.27
CA HIS A 101 -5.04 4.77 6.40
C HIS A 101 -3.54 4.68 6.19
N HIS A 102 -2.78 4.72 7.28
CA HIS A 102 -1.38 4.34 7.28
C HIS A 102 -1.13 3.56 8.56
N GLY A 103 -0.37 2.47 8.45
CA GLY A 103 -0.13 1.57 9.57
C GLY A 103 1.35 1.21 9.63
N MET A 104 1.85 0.88 10.83
CA MET A 104 3.19 0.35 10.98
C MET A 104 3.21 -1.16 10.69
N THR A 105 4.43 -1.71 10.62
CA THR A 105 4.80 -3.12 10.55
C THR A 105 3.77 -4.06 11.20
N ALA A 106 3.30 -3.77 12.42
CA ALA A 106 2.40 -4.64 13.18
C ALA A 106 0.94 -4.69 12.69
N GLU A 107 0.45 -3.63 12.05
CA GLU A 107 -0.95 -3.51 11.59
C GLU A 107 -1.11 -3.90 10.12
N SER A 108 0.02 -4.02 9.42
CA SER A 108 0.07 -4.47 8.06
C SER A 108 0.02 -6.00 7.98
N PRO A 109 -0.78 -6.59 7.07
CA PRO A 109 -0.78 -8.03 6.85
C PRO A 109 0.60 -8.62 6.54
N ILE A 110 1.59 -7.76 6.23
CA ILE A 110 2.92 -8.13 5.74
C ILE A 110 4.09 -7.59 6.56
N GLY A 111 3.88 -6.98 7.73
CA GLY A 111 5.04 -6.51 8.48
C GLY A 111 5.71 -5.29 7.82
N LEU A 112 4.98 -4.45 7.07
CA LEU A 112 5.55 -3.27 6.42
C LEU A 112 4.60 -2.09 6.50
N GLY A 113 5.16 -0.88 6.64
CA GLY A 113 4.37 0.34 6.66
C GLY A 113 3.40 0.40 5.47
N LEU A 114 2.11 0.60 5.76
CA LEU A 114 1.05 0.77 4.78
C LEU A 114 0.82 2.26 4.54
N LEU A 115 0.63 2.65 3.27
CA LEU A 115 0.16 3.97 2.88
C LEU A 115 -0.86 3.84 1.74
#